data_AF-A0A7S1ZNA9-F1
#
_entry.id   AF-A0A7S1ZNA9-F1
#
_cell.length_a   1.000
_cell.length_b   1.000
_cell.length_c   1.000
_cell.angle_alpha   90.00
_cell.angle_beta   90.00
_cell.angle_gamma   90.00
#
_symmetry.space_group_name_H-M   'P 1'
#
loop_
_entity.id
_entity.type
_entity.pdbx_description
1 polymer ?
#
loop_
_entity_poly.entity_id
_entity_poly.type
_entity_poly.pdbx_seq_one_letter_code
_entity_poly.pdbx_strand_id
1 'polypeptide(L)'
;DALMPLHSVKGNVQVVVSSYTKFEYVFLITFWGSFSMEGIPEITSTIYQTGAVAKIYHETIRDGIANGYYSSLYTALQEANDDGSKGKYMVRVTARNKKGYGTPSELNMASTAPIGKLPGPPRSVMLGRYYSSSDLHLDYRPPQNDGGAKITKYRIEWDSSPSFIASNIKYGS
;
A
#
# COMPACT_ATOMS: atom_id res chain seq x y z
N ASP A 1 3.39 18.37 12.99
CA ASP A 1 4.74 17.82 12.82
C ASP A 1 5.33 17.35 14.11
N ALA A 2 5.40 16.03 14.28
CA ALA A 2 6.33 15.39 15.20
C ALA A 2 6.83 14.12 14.51
N LEU A 3 8.05 14.18 13.98
CA LEU A 3 8.76 13.01 13.49
C LEU A 3 8.99 12.10 14.70
N MET A 4 8.35 10.93 14.71
CA MET A 4 8.70 9.90 15.69
C MET A 4 10.17 9.49 15.45
N PRO A 5 11.00 9.42 16.50
CA PRO A 5 12.37 8.95 16.34
C PRO A 5 12.32 7.48 15.91
N LEU A 6 12.94 7.17 14.78
CA LEU A 6 13.19 5.80 14.36
C LEU A 6 13.91 5.07 15.50
N HIS A 7 13.20 4.18 16.18
CA HIS A 7 13.83 3.19 17.05
C HIS A 7 14.91 2.47 16.23
N SER A 8 16.14 2.43 16.73
CA SER A 8 17.30 2.01 15.95
C SER A 8 17.08 0.64 15.31
N VAL A 9 17.22 0.58 13.98
CA VAL A 9 17.34 -0.70 13.27
C VAL A 9 18.65 -1.33 13.74
N LYS A 10 18.57 -2.34 14.62
CA LYS A 10 19.74 -3.18 14.95
C LYS A 10 19.93 -4.13 13.78
N GLY A 11 20.91 -3.85 12.93
CA GLY A 11 21.15 -4.65 11.73
C GLY A 11 22.59 -4.64 11.26
N ASN A 12 22.97 -5.67 10.52
CA ASN A 12 24.25 -5.74 9.83
C ASN A 12 24.07 -5.33 8.37
N VAL A 13 25.05 -4.63 7.83
CA VAL A 13 25.11 -4.26 6.41
C VAL A 13 26.33 -4.92 5.79
N GLN A 14 26.14 -5.57 4.64
CA GLN A 14 27.21 -6.14 3.83
C GLN A 14 27.13 -5.56 2.42
N VAL A 15 28.29 -5.24 1.85
CA VAL A 15 28.42 -4.74 0.47
C VAL A 15 29.33 -5.69 -0.28
N VAL A 16 28.86 -6.18 -1.42
CA VAL A 16 29.59 -7.12 -2.28
C VAL A 16 29.45 -6.68 -3.74
N VAL A 17 30.52 -6.78 -4.53
CA VAL A 17 30.42 -6.65 -5.99
C VAL A 17 29.85 -7.96 -6.55
N SER A 18 28.64 -7.92 -7.10
CA SER A 18 27.97 -9.12 -7.64
C SER A 18 28.41 -9.45 -9.06
N SER A 19 28.79 -8.43 -9.85
CA SER A 19 29.42 -8.63 -11.17
C SER A 19 30.26 -7.42 -11.56
N TYR A 20 31.31 -7.65 -12.33
CA TYR A 20 32.08 -6.59 -12.96
C TYR A 20 32.41 -6.96 -14.42
N THR A 21 32.35 -5.97 -15.30
CA THR A 21 32.97 -6.01 -16.62
C THR A 21 34.06 -4.96 -16.68
N LYS A 22 34.75 -4.82 -17.82
CA LYS A 22 35.76 -3.76 -18.01
C LYS A 22 35.19 -2.33 -17.81
N PHE A 23 33.86 -2.15 -17.92
CA PHE A 23 33.21 -0.84 -17.90
C PHE A 23 32.03 -0.72 -16.94
N GLU A 24 31.57 -1.79 -16.30
CA GLU A 24 30.41 -1.77 -15.41
C GLU A 24 30.68 -2.54 -14.11
N TYR A 25 30.20 -1.99 -13.00
CA TYR A 25 30.19 -2.67 -11.70
C TYR A 25 28.76 -2.71 -11.19
N VAL A 26 28.34 -3.89 -10.72
CA VAL A 26 27.09 -4.06 -9.99
C VAL A 26 27.44 -4.35 -8.54
N PHE A 27 27.01 -3.45 -7.65
CA PHE A 27 27.14 -3.62 -6.20
C PHE A 27 25.84 -4.18 -5.65
N LEU A 28 25.92 -5.29 -4.93
CA LEU A 28 24.86 -5.82 -4.11
C LEU A 28 25.07 -5.34 -2.67
N ILE A 29 24.08 -4.64 -2.14
CA ILE A 29 24.03 -4.23 -0.73
C ILE A 29 22.96 -5.08 -0.05
N THR A 30 23.37 -5.92 0.89
CA THR A 30 22.45 -6.70 1.73
C THR A 30 22.44 -6.14 3.15
N PHE A 31 21.26 -6.04 3.74
CA PHE A 31 21.11 -5.67 5.12
C PHE A 31 19.99 -6.47 5.77
N TRP A 32 20.11 -6.75 7.05
CA TRP A 32 19.06 -7.38 7.83
C TRP A 32 19.06 -6.81 9.24
N GLY A 33 17.88 -6.73 9.86
CA GLY A 33 17.72 -6.23 11.22
C GLY A 33 16.29 -6.39 11.71
N SER A 34 16.09 -6.13 13.00
CA SER A 34 14.75 -6.12 13.60
C SER A 34 14.16 -4.72 13.52
N PHE A 35 12.88 -4.64 13.14
CA PHE A 35 12.09 -3.41 13.10
C PHE A 35 10.87 -3.57 14.01
N SER A 36 10.62 -2.59 14.87
CA SER A 36 9.59 -2.67 15.93
C SER A 36 8.20 -2.25 15.46
N MET A 37 7.96 -2.13 14.15
CA MET A 37 6.66 -1.77 13.58
C MET A 37 5.99 -2.99 12.94
N GLU A 38 4.67 -2.93 12.81
CA GLU A 38 3.91 -3.91 12.06
C GLU A 38 4.14 -3.70 10.55
N GLY A 39 4.72 -4.70 9.88
CA GLY A 39 5.13 -4.61 8.47
C GLY A 39 6.59 -4.18 8.26
N ILE A 40 7.08 -4.35 7.03
CA ILE A 40 8.41 -3.84 6.64
C ILE A 40 8.19 -2.50 5.94
N PRO A 41 8.95 -1.45 6.23
CA PRO A 41 8.81 -0.17 5.54
C PRO A 41 9.24 -0.26 4.06
N GLU A 42 8.71 0.65 3.22
CA GLU A 42 9.22 0.85 1.87
C GLU A 42 10.71 1.21 1.93
N ILE A 43 11.53 0.53 1.13
CA ILE A 43 12.96 0.83 1.02
C ILE A 43 13.12 1.99 0.03
N THR A 44 13.73 3.08 0.51
CA THR A 44 14.17 4.18 -0.34
C THR A 44 15.70 4.24 -0.34
N SER A 45 16.30 4.68 -1.45
CA SER A 45 17.75 4.78 -1.57
C SER A 45 18.13 6.00 -2.40
N THR A 46 19.13 6.74 -1.93
CA THR A 46 19.68 7.91 -2.61
C THR A 46 21.13 7.62 -2.98
N ILE A 47 21.50 7.82 -4.24
CA ILE A 47 22.90 7.77 -4.67
C ILE A 47 23.49 9.17 -4.48
N TYR A 48 24.52 9.27 -3.66
CA TYR A 48 25.36 10.46 -3.59
C TYR A 48 26.58 10.26 -4.50
N GLN A 49 26.45 10.63 -5.78
CA GLN A 49 27.57 10.68 -6.71
C GLN A 49 27.48 11.92 -7.60
N THR A 50 28.65 12.50 -7.90
CA THR A 50 28.83 13.50 -8.94
C THR A 50 29.22 12.81 -10.25
N GLY A 51 28.42 12.98 -11.30
CA GLY A 51 28.80 12.64 -12.68
C GLY A 51 28.62 11.18 -13.14
N ALA A 52 28.03 10.30 -12.33
CA ALA A 52 27.69 8.93 -12.72
C ALA A 52 26.18 8.68 -12.65
N VAL A 53 25.67 7.85 -13.57
CA VAL A 53 24.26 7.41 -13.60
C VAL A 53 24.22 5.94 -13.24
N ALA A 54 23.72 5.59 -12.06
CA ALA A 54 23.47 4.20 -11.65
C ALA A 54 21.98 3.96 -11.46
N LYS A 55 21.51 2.78 -11.88
CA LYS A 55 20.14 2.32 -11.62
C LYS A 55 20.11 1.57 -10.30
N ILE A 56 19.11 1.86 -9.47
CA ILE A 56 18.87 1.16 -8.21
C ILE A 56 17.75 0.15 -8.41
N TYR A 57 17.98 -1.07 -7.95
CA TYR A 57 16.96 -2.12 -7.86
C TYR A 57 16.84 -2.55 -6.40
N HIS A 58 15.61 -2.64 -5.90
CA HIS A 58 15.33 -3.11 -4.54
C HIS A 58 14.82 -4.55 -4.59
N GLU A 59 15.53 -5.46 -3.94
CA GLU A 59 15.08 -6.83 -3.74
C GLU A 59 14.77 -7.05 -2.26
N THR A 60 13.60 -7.60 -1.95
CA THR A 60 13.20 -7.94 -0.58
C THR A 60 12.96 -9.44 -0.49
N ILE A 61 13.69 -10.12 0.38
CA ILE A 61 13.50 -11.54 0.68
C ILE A 61 12.70 -11.66 1.97
N ARG A 62 11.63 -12.46 1.96
CA ARG A 62 10.86 -12.79 3.15
C ARG A 62 10.65 -14.28 3.30
N ASP A 63 10.93 -14.79 4.49
CA ASP A 63 10.47 -16.10 4.90
C ASP A 63 9.01 -16.00 5.35
N GLY A 64 8.17 -16.91 4.85
CA GLY A 64 6.76 -16.97 5.21
C GLY A 64 6.22 -18.39 5.12
N ILE A 65 5.19 -18.69 5.92
CA ILE A 65 4.42 -19.93 5.81
C ILE A 65 3.21 -19.60 4.94
N ALA A 66 3.08 -20.26 3.78
CA ALA A 66 1.89 -20.15 2.96
C ALA A 66 0.71 -20.79 3.71
N ASN A 67 -0.15 -19.96 4.29
CA ASN A 67 -1.35 -20.40 4.99
C ASN A 67 -2.57 -20.02 4.13
N GLY A 68 -3.35 -21.00 3.67
CA GLY A 68 -4.41 -20.82 2.67
C GLY A 68 -5.61 -19.97 3.12
N TYR A 69 -5.55 -19.33 4.28
CA TYR A 69 -6.69 -18.70 4.95
C TYR A 69 -6.48 -17.23 5.39
N TYR A 70 -5.38 -16.56 5.02
CA TYR A 70 -5.18 -15.16 5.41
C TYR A 70 -5.02 -14.22 4.21
N SER A 71 -5.76 -13.10 4.30
CA SER A 71 -5.67 -11.91 3.46
C SER A 71 -4.24 -11.36 3.50
N SER A 72 -3.61 -11.32 2.33
CA SER A 72 -2.28 -10.79 2.13
C SER A 72 -2.31 -9.25 2.08
N LEU A 73 -2.61 -8.59 3.20
CA LEU A 73 -2.30 -7.17 3.33
C LEU A 73 -0.78 -7.03 3.51
N TYR A 74 -0.07 -6.94 2.39
CA TYR A 74 1.35 -6.62 2.35
C TYR A 74 1.54 -5.11 2.44
N THR A 75 1.52 -4.55 3.65
CA THR A 75 1.68 -3.09 3.92
C THR A 75 3.09 -2.54 3.62
N ALA A 76 3.98 -3.37 3.08
CA ALA A 76 5.38 -3.01 2.82
C ALA A 76 5.69 -2.64 1.38
N LEU A 77 4.81 -3.05 0.48
CA LEU A 77 4.94 -2.77 -0.93
C LEU A 77 4.11 -1.52 -1.21
N GLN A 78 4.68 -0.60 -1.98
CA GLN A 78 3.96 0.57 -2.44
C GLN A 78 2.65 0.13 -3.10
N GLU A 79 1.57 0.79 -2.72
CA GLU A 79 0.26 0.52 -3.26
C GLU A 79 0.20 0.86 -4.74
N ALA A 80 -0.72 0.19 -5.44
CA ALA A 80 -1.00 0.53 -6.82
C ALA A 80 -1.66 1.92 -6.87
N ASN A 81 -1.12 2.80 -7.70
CA ASN A 81 -1.83 3.99 -8.11
C ASN A 81 -2.96 3.61 -9.08
N ASP A 82 -3.97 4.48 -9.20
CA ASP A 82 -5.09 4.31 -10.13
C ASP A 82 -4.65 4.17 -11.60
N ASP A 83 -3.53 4.79 -11.99
CA ASP A 83 -2.96 4.74 -13.35
C ASP A 83 -2.04 3.52 -13.58
N GLY A 84 -1.84 2.68 -12.55
CA GLY A 84 -0.97 1.51 -12.59
C GLY A 84 0.52 1.85 -12.79
N SER A 85 0.94 3.10 -12.55
CA SER A 85 2.34 3.52 -12.62
C SER A 85 3.17 3.03 -11.43
N LYS A 86 2.51 2.63 -10.34
CA LYS A 86 3.10 2.15 -9.08
C LYS A 86 2.46 0.83 -8.65
N GLY A 87 3.10 0.15 -7.70
CA GLY A 87 2.58 -1.07 -7.10
C GLY A 87 2.71 -2.33 -7.96
N LYS A 88 3.58 -2.36 -8.98
CA LYS A 88 3.90 -3.55 -9.77
C LYS A 88 5.22 -4.17 -9.31
N TYR A 89 5.20 -5.47 -9.01
CA TYR A 89 6.32 -6.21 -8.46
C TYR A 89 6.55 -7.51 -9.21
N MET A 90 7.82 -7.90 -9.36
CA MET A 90 8.19 -9.25 -9.78
C MET A 90 8.28 -10.14 -8.54
N VAL A 91 7.57 -11.26 -8.52
CA VAL A 91 7.56 -12.22 -7.42
C VAL A 91 7.95 -13.61 -7.92
N ARG A 92 8.66 -14.36 -7.07
CA ARG A 92 8.91 -15.79 -7.24
C ARG A 92 8.86 -16.46 -5.88
N VAL A 93 8.55 -17.75 -5.86
CA VAL A 93 8.46 -18.55 -4.64
C VAL A 93 9.52 -19.64 -4.65
N THR A 94 10.06 -19.95 -3.47
CA THR A 94 11.02 -21.05 -3.29
C THR A 94 10.61 -21.89 -2.11
N ALA A 95 10.51 -23.21 -2.30
CA ALA A 95 10.24 -24.14 -1.21
C ALA A 95 11.47 -24.25 -0.29
N ARG A 96 11.26 -24.23 1.03
CA ARG A 96 12.33 -24.42 2.03
C ARG A 96 12.06 -25.65 2.88
N ASN A 97 13.07 -26.48 3.09
CA ASN A 97 13.06 -27.57 4.07
C ASN A 97 14.35 -27.57 4.90
N LYS A 98 14.56 -28.62 5.70
CA LYS A 98 15.76 -28.75 6.57
C LYS A 98 17.09 -28.78 5.80
N LYS A 99 17.09 -29.07 4.51
CA LYS A 99 18.29 -29.07 3.64
C LYS A 99 18.54 -27.73 2.94
N GLY A 100 17.64 -26.76 3.09
CA GLY A 100 17.75 -25.43 2.49
C GLY A 100 16.60 -25.09 1.54
N TYR A 101 16.86 -24.14 0.66
CA TYR A 101 15.93 -23.67 -0.37
C TYR A 101 16.05 -24.51 -1.65
N GLY A 102 14.93 -24.87 -2.25
CA GLY A 102 14.88 -25.52 -3.56
C GLY A 102 15.08 -24.54 -4.70
N THR A 103 14.81 -24.99 -5.94
CA THR A 103 14.81 -24.12 -7.11
C THR A 103 13.66 -23.09 -7.01
N PRO A 104 13.92 -21.79 -7.27
CA PRO A 104 12.85 -20.79 -7.33
C PRO A 104 11.88 -21.04 -8.49
N SER A 105 10.62 -20.61 -8.34
CA SER A 105 9.65 -20.57 -9.43
C SER A 105 10.03 -19.54 -10.50
N GLU A 106 9.31 -19.56 -11.63
CA GLU A 106 9.32 -18.47 -12.60
C GLU A 106 8.94 -17.14 -11.93
N LEU A 107 9.53 -16.05 -12.43
CA LEU A 107 9.16 -14.70 -12.04
C LEU A 107 7.78 -14.37 -12.62
N ASN A 108 6.89 -13.91 -11.75
CA ASN A 108 5.54 -13.48 -12.13
C ASN A 108 5.33 -12.01 -11.74
N MET A 109 4.59 -11.28 -12.58
CA MET A 109 4.17 -9.92 -12.24
C MET A 109 2.97 -9.97 -11.31
N ALA A 110 3.04 -9.26 -10.19
CA ALA A 110 1.92 -9.06 -9.27
C ALA A 110 1.73 -7.57 -8.99
N SER A 111 0.51 -7.18 -8.67
CA SER A 111 0.19 -5.82 -8.22
C SER A 111 -0.35 -5.80 -6.81
N THR A 112 0.09 -4.84 -6.01
CA THR A 112 -0.53 -4.54 -4.73
C THR A 112 -1.94 -4.00 -4.95
N ALA A 113 -2.85 -4.27 -4.02
CA ALA A 113 -4.14 -3.60 -4.03
C ALA A 113 -3.93 -2.11 -3.69
N PRO A 114 -4.69 -1.18 -4.29
CA PRO A 114 -4.80 0.16 -3.74
C PRO A 114 -5.42 0.04 -2.33
N ILE A 115 -4.79 0.62 -1.30
CA ILE A 115 -5.46 0.80 -0.02
C ILE A 115 -6.19 2.13 -0.14
N GLY A 116 -7.50 2.06 -0.43
CA GLY A 116 -8.34 3.23 -0.40
C GLY A 116 -8.18 3.93 0.95
N LYS A 117 -7.63 5.15 0.94
CA LYS A 117 -7.75 6.05 2.09
C LYS A 117 -9.22 6.35 2.30
N LEU A 118 -9.61 6.75 3.51
CA LEU A 118 -10.97 7.22 3.75
C LEU A 118 -11.28 8.34 2.73
N PRO A 119 -12.33 8.16 1.89
CA PRO A 119 -12.72 9.20 0.97
C PRO A 119 -13.14 10.45 1.75
N GLY A 120 -13.04 11.60 1.10
CA GLY A 120 -13.61 12.83 1.65
C GLY A 120 -15.13 12.72 1.80
N PRO A 121 -15.76 13.66 2.52
CA PRO A 121 -17.22 13.73 2.58
C PRO A 121 -17.81 14.09 1.19
N PRO A 122 -19.06 13.66 0.91
CA PRO A 122 -19.82 14.17 -0.23
C PRO A 122 -19.91 15.70 -0.19
N ARG A 123 -19.93 16.32 -1.37
CA ARG A 123 -19.94 17.78 -1.52
C ARG A 123 -21.30 18.28 -1.92
N SER A 124 -21.55 19.57 -1.69
CA SER A 124 -22.76 20.24 -2.17
C SER A 124 -24.05 19.54 -1.74
N VAL A 125 -24.07 18.94 -0.54
CA VAL A 125 -25.24 18.27 0.02
C VAL A 125 -26.30 19.33 0.33
N MET A 126 -27.40 19.32 -0.41
CA MET A 126 -28.55 20.17 -0.14
C MET A 126 -29.86 19.42 -0.40
N LEU A 127 -30.89 19.73 0.37
CA LEU A 127 -32.26 19.44 -0.06
C LEU A 127 -32.51 20.26 -1.33
N GLY A 128 -32.83 19.56 -2.41
CA GLY A 128 -33.07 20.16 -3.71
C GLY A 128 -34.34 21.00 -3.71
N ARG A 129 -34.55 21.76 -4.79
CA ARG A 129 -35.67 22.72 -4.89
C ARG A 129 -37.05 22.05 -5.03
N TYR A 130 -37.10 20.76 -5.31
CA TYR A 130 -38.33 20.01 -5.50
C TYR A 130 -38.59 19.09 -4.30
N TYR A 131 -39.66 19.36 -3.57
CA TYR A 131 -40.16 18.47 -2.52
C TYR A 131 -41.69 18.52 -2.55
N SER A 132 -42.31 17.42 -2.15
CA SER A 132 -43.75 17.27 -2.04
C SER A 132 -44.11 16.75 -0.64
N SER A 133 -45.40 16.52 -0.38
CA SER A 133 -45.82 15.83 0.84
C SER A 133 -45.32 14.38 0.94
N SER A 134 -44.90 13.78 -0.17
CA SER A 134 -44.42 12.38 -0.26
C SER A 134 -42.97 12.24 -0.69
N ASP A 135 -42.35 13.30 -1.21
CA ASP A 135 -41.06 13.22 -1.90
C ASP A 135 -40.09 14.28 -1.39
N LEU A 136 -38.86 13.86 -1.12
CA LEU A 136 -37.75 14.73 -0.79
C LEU A 136 -36.65 14.55 -1.84
N HIS A 137 -36.22 15.63 -2.47
CA HIS A 137 -35.09 15.61 -3.38
C HIS A 137 -33.80 15.96 -2.63
N LEU A 138 -32.75 15.15 -2.80
CA LEU A 138 -31.42 15.42 -2.24
C LEU A 138 -30.41 15.56 -3.39
N ASP A 139 -29.82 16.75 -3.49
CA ASP A 139 -28.71 17.02 -4.39
C ASP A 139 -27.39 16.86 -3.63
N TYR A 140 -26.45 16.10 -4.19
CA TYR A 140 -25.09 15.98 -3.69
C TYR A 140 -24.11 15.66 -4.81
N ARG A 141 -22.83 15.94 -4.57
CA ARG A 141 -21.72 15.63 -5.48
C ARG A 141 -20.77 14.63 -4.84
N PRO A 142 -20.07 13.81 -5.66
CA PRO A 142 -19.00 12.96 -5.16
C PRO A 142 -17.94 13.75 -4.39
N PRO A 143 -17.22 13.10 -3.45
CA PRO A 143 -16.12 13.74 -2.76
C PRO A 143 -15.06 14.23 -3.76
N GLN A 144 -14.29 15.24 -3.36
CA GLN A 144 -13.20 15.74 -4.21
C GLN A 144 -12.05 14.73 -4.31
N ASN A 145 -11.90 13.88 -3.30
CA ASN A 145 -10.94 12.80 -3.25
C ASN A 145 -11.68 11.53 -2.79
N ASP A 146 -11.66 10.49 -3.60
CA ASP A 146 -12.27 9.18 -3.30
C ASP A 146 -11.32 8.25 -2.51
N GLY A 147 -10.13 8.74 -2.16
CA GLY A 147 -9.15 8.01 -1.40
C GLY A 147 -8.35 7.00 -2.21
N GLY A 148 -8.47 6.98 -3.54
CA GLY A 148 -7.81 6.00 -4.40
C GLY A 148 -8.60 4.69 -4.54
N ALA A 149 -9.90 4.72 -4.25
CA ALA A 149 -10.79 3.61 -4.51
C ALA A 149 -12.17 4.11 -4.98
N LYS A 150 -12.78 3.38 -5.90
CA LYS A 150 -14.10 3.74 -6.46
C LYS A 150 -15.17 3.78 -5.37
N ILE A 151 -15.89 4.90 -5.25
CA ILE A 151 -17.10 4.99 -4.41
C ILE A 151 -18.22 4.12 -5.01
N THR A 152 -18.67 3.10 -4.28
CA THR A 152 -19.67 2.15 -4.78
C THR A 152 -21.09 2.42 -4.28
N LYS A 153 -21.25 3.08 -3.12
CA LYS A 153 -22.54 3.31 -2.46
C LYS A 153 -22.50 4.59 -1.62
N TYR A 154 -23.66 5.22 -1.43
CA TYR A 154 -23.90 6.28 -0.44
C TYR A 154 -24.99 5.82 0.53
N ARG A 155 -24.84 6.15 1.81
CA ARG A 155 -25.89 5.99 2.82
C ARG A 155 -26.49 7.35 3.09
N ILE A 156 -27.80 7.47 2.89
CA ILE A 156 -28.57 8.68 3.19
C ILE A 156 -29.56 8.30 4.27
N GLU A 157 -29.51 9.02 5.39
CA GLU A 157 -30.43 8.86 6.51
C GLU A 157 -31.16 10.18 6.73
N TRP A 158 -32.44 10.11 7.07
CA TRP A 158 -33.27 11.27 7.37
C TRP A 158 -34.29 10.90 8.44
N ASP A 159 -34.70 11.88 9.23
CA ASP A 159 -35.74 11.76 10.25
C ASP A 159 -36.36 13.15 10.49
N SER A 160 -37.63 13.18 10.88
CA SER A 160 -38.33 14.39 11.31
C SER A 160 -37.99 14.80 12.76
N SER A 161 -37.38 13.91 13.53
CA SER A 161 -37.06 14.12 14.94
C SER A 161 -35.77 14.94 15.11
N PRO A 162 -35.80 16.02 15.93
CA PRO A 162 -34.59 16.77 16.27
C PRO A 162 -33.62 15.98 17.16
N SER A 163 -34.07 14.86 17.76
CA SER A 163 -33.24 13.95 18.55
C SER A 163 -32.73 12.74 17.75
N PHE A 164 -32.85 12.78 16.42
CA PHE A 164 -32.37 11.70 15.57
C PHE A 164 -30.88 11.44 15.75
N ILE A 165 -30.53 10.17 16.00
CA ILE A 165 -29.16 9.69 16.08
C ILE A 165 -28.96 8.73 14.92
N ALA A 166 -28.14 9.11 13.95
CA ALA A 166 -27.74 8.24 12.84
C ALA A 166 -27.12 6.95 13.40
N SER A 167 -27.59 5.78 12.95
CA SER A 167 -27.26 4.51 13.61
C SER A 167 -26.11 3.75 12.94
N ASN A 168 -25.14 3.33 13.75
CA ASN A 168 -24.15 2.27 13.52
C ASN A 168 -23.08 2.48 12.41
N ILE A 169 -21.84 2.69 12.87
CA ILE A 169 -20.59 2.84 12.10
C ILE A 169 -20.03 1.52 11.51
N LYS A 170 -20.75 0.40 11.61
CA LYS A 170 -20.23 -0.95 11.26
C LYS A 170 -20.79 -1.61 9.99
N TYR A 171 -21.52 -0.90 9.13
CA TYR A 171 -21.97 -1.52 7.86
C TYR A 171 -21.10 -1.09 6.68
N GLY A 172 -20.29 -2.03 6.21
CA GLY A 172 -19.30 -1.87 5.13
C GLY A 172 -18.03 -2.71 5.29
N SER A 173 -17.85 -3.43 6.42
CA SER A 173 -16.83 -4.47 6.60
C SER A 173 -17.26 -5.80 6.01
#